data_AF-A0A960KVT5-F1
#
_entry.id   AF-A0A960KVT5-F1
#
_cell.length_a   1.000
_cell.length_b   1.000
_cell.length_c   1.000
_cell.angle_alpha   90.00
_cell.angle_beta   90.00
_cell.angle_gamma   90.00
#
_symmetry.space_group_name_H-M   'P 1'
#
loop_
_entity.id
_entity.type
_entity.pdbx_description
1 polymer ?
#
loop_
_entity_poly.entity_id
_entity_poly.type
_entity_poly.pdbx_seq_one_letter_code
_entity_poly.pdbx_strand_id
1 'polypeptide(L)'
;MLTILSFPLLGQDRYLSHVTPASSAFASQLICENASFETQVVVLKAFNEKGLPQGSKQFELGPGQRQVFSVSLEFAETQVAYFVIEGSTQVHCAVSIERNSYDGSVVLLPETSEQASLWTFLPSLKNGLFDGFALINPQSYVTGIEVRLRAADGSLREKKTYNEVAPGAKLLVVANELFKSQAGDYLEVIGYDPFLLTVLGGSYPGSGGAYLWTNLAVANQWSAGLADAFQQSRVRWYPYRNQRVQYESLRVCFCQQVKRVLITEENGQILSMLDAETQVPIPAEEWSNFVTIQGAFFAVDQAMANHYQRLQVTFDPDYGFPSHIQSDVHEFYADDETDITLTNFRILN
;
A
#
# COMPACT_ATOMS: atom_id res chain seq x y z
N MET A 1 24.80 -28.81 -14.66
CA MET A 1 23.39 -28.60 -15.00
C MET A 1 22.79 -27.86 -13.82
N LEU A 2 22.70 -26.53 -13.92
CA LEU A 2 22.35 -25.66 -12.80
C LEU A 2 20.83 -25.49 -12.79
N THR A 3 20.16 -26.15 -11.83
CA THR A 3 18.72 -25.97 -11.61
C THR A 3 18.54 -24.65 -10.87
N ILE A 4 18.19 -23.59 -11.60
CA ILE A 4 17.76 -22.34 -11.00
C ILE A 4 16.36 -22.59 -10.44
N LEU A 5 16.25 -22.62 -9.10
CA LEU A 5 14.96 -22.56 -8.43
C LEU A 5 14.41 -21.15 -8.65
N SER A 6 13.45 -21.00 -9.57
CA SER A 6 12.69 -19.75 -9.70
C SER A 6 11.77 -19.63 -8.49
N PHE A 7 12.01 -18.66 -7.64
CA PHE A 7 10.98 -18.20 -6.71
C PHE A 7 9.80 -17.67 -7.53
N PRO A 8 8.53 -17.95 -7.17
CA PRO A 8 7.42 -17.25 -7.76
C PRO A 8 7.62 -15.77 -7.45
N LEU A 9 7.76 -14.94 -8.48
CA LEU A 9 7.55 -13.51 -8.35
C LEU A 9 6.16 -13.36 -7.75
N LEU A 10 6.10 -12.92 -6.49
CA LEU A 10 4.85 -12.67 -5.79
C LEU A 10 4.02 -11.73 -6.69
N GLY A 11 2.88 -12.22 -7.15
CA GLY A 11 1.93 -11.41 -7.90
C GLY A 11 1.61 -10.17 -7.09
N GLN A 12 1.48 -9.02 -7.75
CA GLN A 12 0.92 -7.84 -7.10
C GLN A 12 -0.49 -8.19 -6.64
N ASP A 13 -0.91 -7.82 -5.42
CA ASP A 13 -2.32 -7.85 -5.04
C ASP A 13 -2.83 -6.40 -5.07
N ARG A 14 -3.80 -6.11 -5.94
CA ARG A 14 -4.43 -4.77 -6.02
C ARG A 14 -5.89 -4.86 -5.63
N TYR A 15 -6.31 -4.10 -4.62
CA TYR A 15 -7.69 -4.08 -4.18
C TYR A 15 -8.50 -3.01 -4.92
N LEU A 16 -9.67 -3.36 -5.43
CA LEU A 16 -10.55 -2.43 -6.14
C LEU A 16 -11.86 -2.31 -5.37
N SER A 17 -12.20 -1.21 -4.70
CA SER A 17 -13.49 -1.14 -3.98
C SER A 17 -14.66 -0.76 -4.89
N HIS A 18 -15.92 -1.05 -4.50
CA HIS A 18 -17.11 -0.39 -5.06
C HIS A 18 -17.46 -0.78 -6.52
N VAL A 19 -17.65 -2.08 -6.71
CA VAL A 19 -18.02 -2.69 -7.98
C VAL A 19 -19.54 -2.77 -8.03
N THR A 20 -20.13 -2.12 -9.03
CA THR A 20 -21.58 -2.07 -9.12
C THR A 20 -22.11 -3.10 -10.13
N PRO A 21 -23.27 -3.75 -9.87
CA PRO A 21 -23.88 -4.67 -10.83
C PRO A 21 -24.14 -4.00 -12.18
N ALA A 22 -24.15 -4.77 -13.27
CA ALA A 22 -24.36 -4.28 -14.64
C ALA A 22 -25.71 -3.54 -14.80
N SER A 23 -26.70 -3.91 -13.98
CA SER A 23 -28.03 -3.32 -13.91
C SER A 23 -28.10 -2.03 -13.09
N SER A 24 -27.03 -1.64 -12.41
CA SER A 24 -27.00 -0.42 -11.64
C SER A 24 -26.83 0.80 -12.56
N ALA A 25 -26.97 2.00 -12.01
CA ALA A 25 -26.67 3.23 -12.77
C ALA A 25 -25.20 3.30 -13.23
N PHE A 26 -24.32 2.46 -12.66
CA PHE A 26 -22.89 2.47 -12.85
C PHE A 26 -22.37 1.09 -13.30
N ALA A 27 -21.34 1.07 -14.13
CA ALA A 27 -20.66 -0.12 -14.61
C ALA A 27 -19.15 0.09 -14.42
N SER A 28 -18.54 -0.69 -13.55
CA SER A 28 -17.10 -0.66 -13.37
C SER A 28 -16.41 -1.34 -14.55
N GLN A 29 -15.43 -0.67 -15.12
CA GLN A 29 -14.48 -1.21 -16.08
C GLN A 29 -13.11 -1.33 -15.43
N LEU A 30 -12.42 -2.43 -15.70
CA LEU A 30 -11.01 -2.60 -15.39
C LEU A 30 -10.22 -2.47 -16.68
N ILE A 31 -9.21 -1.61 -16.68
CA ILE A 31 -8.33 -1.36 -17.82
C ILE A 31 -6.95 -1.85 -17.43
N CYS A 32 -6.42 -2.88 -18.08
CA CYS A 32 -5.08 -3.37 -17.85
C CYS A 32 -4.21 -3.18 -19.09
N GLU A 33 -2.98 -2.72 -18.90
CA GLU A 33 -1.98 -2.50 -19.95
C GLU A 33 -0.68 -3.17 -19.57
N ASN A 34 -0.07 -3.89 -20.51
CA ASN A 34 1.23 -4.51 -20.33
C ASN A 34 2.34 -3.62 -20.90
N ALA A 35 3.14 -3.04 -20.01
CA ALA A 35 4.27 -2.18 -20.38
C ALA A 35 5.57 -2.95 -20.66
N SER A 36 5.56 -4.29 -20.57
CA SER A 36 6.73 -5.13 -20.82
C SER A 36 6.93 -5.49 -22.28
N PHE A 37 8.08 -6.10 -22.58
CA PHE A 37 8.40 -6.71 -23.87
C PHE A 37 7.99 -8.18 -23.98
N GLU A 38 7.34 -8.74 -22.95
CA GLU A 38 6.92 -10.14 -22.89
C GLU A 38 5.41 -10.26 -22.67
N THR A 39 4.81 -11.39 -23.02
CA THR A 39 3.41 -11.64 -22.68
C THR A 39 3.27 -11.86 -21.18
N GLN A 40 2.33 -11.15 -20.55
CA GLN A 40 2.04 -11.27 -19.13
C GLN A 40 0.72 -11.99 -18.91
N VAL A 41 0.68 -12.86 -17.90
CA VAL A 41 -0.54 -13.48 -17.41
C VAL A 41 -1.08 -12.63 -16.27
N VAL A 42 -2.36 -12.32 -16.32
CA VAL A 42 -3.08 -11.56 -15.27
C VAL A 42 -4.24 -12.42 -14.78
N VAL A 43 -4.39 -12.50 -13.46
CA VAL A 43 -5.49 -13.21 -12.80
C VAL A 43 -6.28 -12.21 -11.97
N LEU A 44 -7.56 -12.04 -12.30
CA LEU A 44 -8.51 -11.26 -11.51
C LEU A 44 -9.26 -12.20 -10.58
N LYS A 45 -9.21 -11.94 -9.27
CA LYS A 45 -9.98 -12.66 -8.26
C LYS A 45 -11.02 -11.73 -7.68
N ALA A 46 -12.28 -12.12 -7.73
CA ALA A 46 -13.40 -11.35 -7.19
C ALA A 46 -13.71 -11.76 -5.76
N PHE A 47 -14.11 -10.82 -4.91
CA PHE A 47 -14.49 -11.06 -3.53
C PHE A 47 -15.71 -10.23 -3.14
N ASN A 48 -16.55 -10.76 -2.24
CA ASN A 48 -17.67 -10.00 -1.67
C ASN A 48 -17.25 -9.16 -0.46
N GLU A 49 -18.20 -8.43 0.13
CA GLU A 49 -17.96 -7.53 1.27
C GLU A 49 -17.41 -8.23 2.52
N LYS A 50 -17.57 -9.56 2.62
CA LYS A 50 -17.04 -10.40 3.70
C LYS A 50 -15.69 -11.04 3.35
N GLY A 51 -15.13 -10.68 2.20
CA GLY A 51 -13.89 -11.25 1.67
C GLY A 51 -14.00 -12.69 1.19
N LEU A 52 -15.21 -13.19 0.91
CA LEU A 52 -15.39 -14.51 0.32
C LEU A 52 -15.21 -14.45 -1.20
N PRO A 53 -14.48 -15.40 -1.82
CA PRO A 53 -14.24 -15.41 -3.25
C PRO A 53 -15.56 -15.55 -4.03
N GLN A 54 -15.71 -14.77 -5.11
CA GLN A 54 -16.86 -14.75 -6.02
C GLN A 54 -16.52 -15.26 -7.43
N GLY A 55 -15.25 -15.58 -7.68
CA GLY A 55 -14.79 -16.13 -8.95
C GLY A 55 -13.39 -15.65 -9.30
N SER A 56 -12.84 -16.19 -10.38
CA SER A 56 -11.58 -15.70 -10.94
C SER A 56 -11.59 -15.71 -12.47
N LYS A 57 -10.89 -14.77 -13.08
CA LYS A 57 -10.69 -14.69 -14.53
C LYS A 57 -9.21 -14.50 -14.83
N GLN A 58 -8.65 -15.41 -15.62
CA GLN A 58 -7.30 -15.29 -16.15
C GLN A 58 -7.32 -14.80 -17.59
N PHE A 59 -6.37 -13.94 -17.96
CA PHE A 59 -6.15 -13.51 -19.34
C PHE A 59 -4.67 -13.21 -19.59
N GLU A 60 -4.30 -13.12 -20.85
CA GLU A 60 -2.95 -12.79 -21.31
C GLU A 60 -2.94 -11.42 -21.96
N LEU A 61 -1.90 -10.63 -21.66
CA LEU A 61 -1.60 -9.37 -22.33
C LEU A 61 -0.25 -9.50 -23.02
N GLY A 62 -0.23 -9.45 -24.34
CA GLY A 62 1.02 -9.31 -25.11
C GLY A 62 1.71 -7.96 -24.87
N PRO A 63 2.94 -7.78 -25.38
CA PRO A 63 3.70 -6.54 -25.22
C PRO A 63 2.93 -5.31 -25.73
N GLY A 64 2.78 -4.28 -24.90
CA GLY A 64 2.03 -3.06 -25.23
C GLY A 64 0.52 -3.26 -25.40
N GLN A 65 -0.01 -4.46 -25.13
CA GLN A 65 -1.45 -4.70 -25.25
C GLN A 65 -2.19 -4.10 -24.06
N ARG A 66 -3.38 -3.59 -24.38
CA ARG A 66 -4.34 -3.04 -23.44
C ARG A 66 -5.65 -3.79 -23.57
N GLN A 67 -6.23 -4.19 -22.44
CA GLN A 67 -7.54 -4.83 -22.39
C GLN A 67 -8.46 -4.11 -21.40
N VAL A 68 -9.74 -4.01 -21.77
CA VAL A 68 -10.79 -3.41 -20.96
C VAL A 68 -11.81 -4.49 -20.63
N PHE A 69 -12.12 -4.66 -19.34
CA PHE A 69 -13.08 -5.62 -18.83
C PHE A 69 -14.26 -4.88 -18.24
N SER A 70 -15.48 -5.21 -18.66
CA SER A 70 -16.65 -4.82 -17.87
C SER A 70 -16.77 -5.79 -16.71
N VAL A 71 -16.37 -5.31 -15.56
CA VAL A 71 -16.25 -6.12 -14.35
C VAL A 71 -17.56 -6.83 -14.01
N SER A 72 -18.69 -6.12 -14.13
CA SER A 72 -20.01 -6.66 -13.88
C SER A 72 -20.45 -7.73 -14.87
N LEU A 73 -19.95 -7.70 -16.11
CA LEU A 73 -20.23 -8.74 -17.11
C LEU A 73 -19.39 -9.99 -16.85
N GLU A 74 -18.15 -9.81 -16.38
CA GLU A 74 -17.21 -10.91 -16.20
C GLU A 74 -17.51 -11.79 -15.00
N PHE A 75 -18.06 -11.20 -13.93
CA PHE A 75 -18.28 -11.92 -12.67
C PHE A 75 -19.76 -12.19 -12.36
N ALA A 76 -20.67 -11.85 -13.28
CA ALA A 76 -22.11 -12.19 -13.33
C ALA A 76 -22.97 -11.99 -12.05
N GLU A 77 -22.40 -11.58 -10.92
CA GLU A 77 -23.03 -11.61 -9.61
C GLU A 77 -23.09 -10.23 -8.94
N THR A 78 -24.15 -10.02 -8.17
CA THR A 78 -24.49 -8.75 -7.50
C THR A 78 -23.68 -8.47 -6.23
N GLN A 79 -22.77 -9.36 -5.84
CA GLN A 79 -22.10 -9.30 -4.54
C GLN A 79 -20.60 -9.03 -4.62
N VAL A 80 -20.03 -8.74 -5.79
CA VAL A 80 -18.62 -8.37 -5.82
C VAL A 80 -18.42 -7.01 -5.17
N ALA A 81 -17.66 -6.97 -4.07
CA ALA A 81 -17.31 -5.74 -3.38
C ALA A 81 -15.91 -5.27 -3.79
N TYR A 82 -15.00 -6.22 -4.04
CA TYR A 82 -13.65 -5.91 -4.51
C TYR A 82 -13.01 -7.01 -5.35
N PHE A 83 -11.90 -6.66 -6.00
CA PHE A 83 -11.03 -7.61 -6.70
C PHE A 83 -9.62 -7.59 -6.15
N VAL A 84 -8.90 -8.68 -6.38
CA VAL A 84 -7.44 -8.76 -6.32
C VAL A 84 -6.93 -9.05 -7.73
N ILE A 85 -6.01 -8.24 -8.23
CA ILE A 85 -5.38 -8.42 -9.54
C ILE A 85 -4.00 -9.02 -9.34
N GLU A 86 -3.84 -10.32 -9.53
CA GLU A 86 -2.53 -10.98 -9.51
C GLU A 86 -1.86 -10.89 -10.88
N GLY A 87 -0.67 -10.32 -10.92
CA GLY A 87 0.09 -10.19 -12.16
C GLY A 87 1.52 -9.70 -11.93
N SER A 88 2.29 -9.68 -13.01
CA SER A 88 3.63 -9.09 -13.04
C SER A 88 3.59 -7.59 -12.70
N THR A 89 4.67 -7.09 -12.09
CA THR A 89 4.84 -5.66 -11.79
C THR A 89 4.85 -4.76 -13.03
N GLN A 90 4.96 -5.36 -14.21
CA GLN A 90 4.98 -4.69 -15.51
C GLN A 90 3.57 -4.58 -16.15
N VAL A 91 2.53 -5.05 -15.45
CA VAL A 91 1.14 -4.83 -15.84
C VAL A 91 0.56 -3.70 -14.98
N HIS A 92 0.07 -2.66 -15.65
CA HIS A 92 -0.59 -1.52 -15.03
C HIS A 92 -2.10 -1.68 -15.20
N CYS A 93 -2.86 -1.69 -14.10
CA CYS A 93 -4.30 -1.77 -14.14
C CYS A 93 -4.94 -0.54 -13.47
N ALA A 94 -6.00 -0.01 -14.07
CA ALA A 94 -6.78 1.12 -13.57
C ALA A 94 -8.28 0.80 -13.64
N VAL A 95 -9.07 1.33 -12.72
CA VAL A 95 -10.53 1.18 -12.74
C VAL A 95 -11.18 2.46 -13.22
N SER A 96 -12.12 2.32 -14.15
CA SER A 96 -13.05 3.35 -14.57
C SER A 96 -14.45 2.95 -14.10
N ILE A 97 -15.32 3.87 -13.70
CA ILE A 97 -16.75 3.56 -13.57
C ILE A 97 -17.48 4.37 -14.63
N GLU A 98 -18.11 3.67 -15.55
CA GLU A 98 -19.01 4.30 -16.52
C GLU A 98 -20.42 4.33 -15.96
N ARG A 99 -21.10 5.47 -16.04
CA ARG A 99 -22.54 5.50 -15.80
C ARG A 99 -23.26 5.02 -17.06
N ASN A 100 -24.23 4.12 -16.93
CA ASN A 100 -25.03 3.57 -18.05
C ASN A 100 -25.83 4.66 -18.82
N SER A 101 -25.87 5.89 -18.29
CA SER A 101 -26.26 7.11 -18.99
C SER A 101 -25.22 8.18 -18.67
N TYR A 102 -24.50 8.64 -19.70
CA TYR A 102 -23.39 9.62 -19.73
C TYR A 102 -22.95 10.25 -18.39
N ASP A 103 -21.65 10.09 -18.11
CA ASP A 103 -20.80 10.73 -17.09
C ASP A 103 -20.42 9.78 -15.93
N GLY A 104 -19.15 9.34 -15.95
CA GLY A 104 -18.58 8.35 -15.03
C GLY A 104 -18.19 8.93 -13.66
N SER A 105 -17.92 8.03 -12.71
CA SER A 105 -17.33 8.32 -11.39
C SER A 105 -16.15 7.37 -11.17
N VAL A 106 -15.22 7.61 -10.24
CA VAL A 106 -14.04 6.72 -10.10
C VAL A 106 -13.85 6.23 -8.65
N VAL A 107 -13.28 5.03 -8.55
CA VAL A 107 -13.17 4.11 -7.40
C VAL A 107 -11.84 4.27 -6.62
N LEU A 108 -11.85 3.82 -5.36
CA LEU A 108 -10.71 3.61 -4.45
C LEU A 108 -9.81 2.43 -4.85
N LEU A 109 -8.50 2.62 -4.75
CA LEU A 109 -7.49 1.57 -4.83
C LEU A 109 -6.50 1.76 -3.66
N PRO A 110 -6.37 0.81 -2.72
CA PRO A 110 -5.21 0.76 -1.85
C PRO A 110 -4.09 -0.04 -2.55
N GLU A 111 -2.89 0.53 -2.52
CA GLU A 111 -1.69 -0.01 -3.16
C GLU A 111 -0.54 -0.14 -2.14
N THR A 112 0.34 -1.11 -2.35
CA THR A 112 1.57 -1.36 -1.59
C THR A 112 2.70 -0.38 -1.99
N SER A 113 3.80 -0.39 -1.23
CA SER A 113 4.97 0.50 -1.44
C SER A 113 5.62 0.40 -2.82
N GLU A 114 5.55 -0.75 -3.48
CA GLU A 114 6.08 -0.95 -4.84
C GLU A 114 5.09 -0.53 -5.94
N GLN A 115 3.80 -0.42 -5.60
CA GLN A 115 2.71 -0.18 -6.54
C GLN A 115 2.43 1.33 -6.78
N ALA A 116 2.66 2.18 -5.78
CA ALA A 116 2.20 3.58 -5.74
C ALA A 116 2.86 4.58 -6.72
N SER A 117 3.74 4.13 -7.60
CA SER A 117 4.61 5.02 -8.38
C SER A 117 3.90 5.79 -9.51
N LEU A 118 2.77 5.31 -10.03
CA LEU A 118 2.05 5.98 -11.13
C LEU A 118 0.57 5.60 -11.18
N TRP A 119 -0.28 6.62 -11.09
CA TRP A 119 -1.73 6.55 -11.19
C TRP A 119 -2.19 7.32 -12.42
N THR A 120 -3.22 6.82 -13.10
CA THR A 120 -3.84 7.52 -14.24
C THR A 120 -5.34 7.50 -14.10
N PHE A 121 -6.00 8.66 -14.20
CA PHE A 121 -7.45 8.75 -14.18
C PHE A 121 -7.98 9.77 -15.21
N LEU A 122 -9.17 9.49 -15.73
CA LEU A 122 -9.86 10.29 -16.74
C LEU A 122 -10.97 11.08 -16.05
N PRO A 123 -10.84 12.41 -15.85
CA PRO A 123 -11.94 13.21 -15.34
C PRO A 123 -13.10 13.24 -16.36
N SER A 124 -14.33 13.08 -15.88
CA SER A 124 -15.57 13.36 -16.59
C SER A 124 -15.72 14.87 -16.80
N LEU A 125 -15.44 15.31 -18.04
CA LEU A 125 -15.45 16.74 -18.40
C LEU A 125 -16.81 17.25 -18.88
N LYS A 126 -17.84 16.40 -18.93
CA LYS A 126 -19.18 16.82 -19.37
C LYS A 126 -19.94 17.43 -18.20
N ASN A 127 -20.55 18.59 -18.46
CA ASN A 127 -21.55 19.26 -17.62
C ASN A 127 -21.09 19.86 -16.26
N GLY A 128 -19.79 20.00 -16.00
CA GLY A 128 -19.32 20.59 -14.74
C GLY A 128 -19.62 19.73 -13.50
N LEU A 129 -19.98 18.46 -13.71
CA LEU A 129 -20.10 17.46 -12.66
C LEU A 129 -18.70 16.95 -12.31
N PHE A 130 -18.01 17.76 -11.50
CA PHE A 130 -16.92 17.43 -10.56
C PHE A 130 -16.02 16.24 -10.85
N ASP A 131 -14.70 16.45 -10.83
CA ASP A 131 -13.74 15.40 -10.45
C ASP A 131 -12.60 16.00 -9.63
N GLY A 132 -12.73 15.95 -8.31
CA GLY A 132 -11.58 16.06 -7.43
C GLY A 132 -11.00 14.67 -7.16
N PHE A 133 -9.86 14.62 -6.49
CA PHE A 133 -9.39 13.41 -5.85
C PHE A 133 -8.85 13.78 -4.47
N ALA A 134 -8.92 12.89 -3.50
CA ALA A 134 -8.17 13.02 -2.27
C ALA A 134 -6.92 12.15 -2.33
N LEU A 135 -5.77 12.77 -2.05
CA LEU A 135 -4.55 12.07 -1.69
C LEU A 135 -4.60 11.83 -0.20
N ILE A 136 -4.66 10.57 0.21
CA ILE A 136 -4.61 10.19 1.61
C ILE A 136 -3.22 9.61 1.81
N ASN A 137 -2.44 10.22 2.70
CA ASN A 137 -1.14 9.69 3.07
C ASN A 137 -1.31 8.77 4.29
N PRO A 138 -1.23 7.42 4.15
CA PRO A 138 -1.56 6.55 5.25
C PRO A 138 -0.42 6.38 6.26
N GLN A 139 0.87 6.44 5.86
CA GLN A 139 1.93 5.88 6.73
C GLN A 139 3.33 6.55 6.78
N SER A 140 3.65 7.60 6.01
CA SER A 140 4.95 8.34 6.13
C SER A 140 4.92 9.64 5.35
N TYR A 141 5.78 10.64 5.59
CA TYR A 141 5.85 11.84 4.74
C TYR A 141 5.99 11.41 3.28
N VAL A 142 4.94 11.60 2.48
CA VAL A 142 5.00 11.38 1.04
C VAL A 142 5.50 12.70 0.48
N THR A 143 6.72 12.67 -0.05
CA THR A 143 7.33 13.84 -0.67
C THR A 143 7.36 13.67 -2.18
N GLY A 144 7.17 14.78 -2.90
CA GLY A 144 7.28 14.77 -4.35
C GLY A 144 6.12 14.08 -5.07
N ILE A 145 4.89 14.16 -4.56
CA ILE A 145 3.71 13.73 -5.34
C ILE A 145 3.56 14.71 -6.50
N GLU A 146 3.68 14.24 -7.73
CA GLU A 146 3.45 15.02 -8.94
C GLU A 146 2.11 14.64 -9.57
N VAL A 147 1.22 15.62 -9.64
CA VAL A 147 -0.04 15.52 -10.38
C VAL A 147 0.19 16.16 -11.74
N ARG A 148 0.02 15.42 -12.83
CA ARG A 148 0.24 15.86 -14.22
C ARG A 148 -1.08 15.86 -14.97
N LEU A 149 -1.41 16.95 -15.65
CA LEU A 149 -2.43 16.96 -16.69
C LEU A 149 -1.79 16.60 -18.03
N ARG A 150 -2.33 15.59 -18.71
CA ARG A 150 -1.93 15.18 -20.05
C ARG A 150 -3.07 15.31 -21.04
N ALA A 151 -2.70 15.58 -22.29
CA ALA A 151 -3.65 15.55 -23.40
C ALA A 151 -3.99 14.11 -23.81
N ALA A 152 -5.03 13.95 -24.62
CA ALA A 152 -5.45 12.65 -25.15
C ALA A 152 -4.34 11.89 -25.93
N ASP A 153 -3.36 12.61 -26.49
CA ASP A 153 -2.20 12.04 -27.19
C ASP A 153 -1.03 11.69 -26.24
N GLY A 154 -1.21 11.85 -24.93
CA GLY A 154 -0.21 11.58 -23.90
C GLY A 154 0.78 12.73 -23.66
N SER A 155 0.70 13.84 -24.41
CA SER A 155 1.58 14.99 -24.18
C SER A 155 1.29 15.66 -22.83
N LEU A 156 2.35 16.02 -22.09
CA LEU A 156 2.24 16.74 -20.83
C LEU A 156 1.80 18.18 -21.08
N ARG A 157 0.71 18.61 -20.44
CA ARG A 157 0.21 19.99 -20.51
C ARG A 157 0.62 20.80 -19.30
N GLU A 158 0.34 20.29 -18.12
CA GLU A 158 0.58 21.01 -16.87
C GLU A 158 0.93 20.01 -15.77
N LYS A 159 1.59 20.49 -14.71
CA LYS A 159 1.87 19.66 -13.53
C LYS A 159 1.89 20.49 -12.25
N LYS A 160 1.57 19.83 -11.13
CA LYS A 160 1.66 20.38 -9.79
C LYS A 160 2.33 19.37 -8.87
N THR A 161 3.31 19.84 -8.11
CA THR A 161 4.05 19.00 -7.16
C THR A 161 3.64 19.34 -5.74
N TYR A 162 3.37 18.30 -4.95
CA TYR A 162 3.14 18.38 -3.51
C TYR A 162 4.37 17.82 -2.81
N ASN A 163 5.20 18.72 -2.30
CA ASN A 163 6.47 18.36 -1.66
C ASN A 163 6.27 17.77 -0.26
N GLU A 164 5.16 18.07 0.40
CA GLU A 164 4.86 17.60 1.75
C GLU A 164 3.37 17.32 1.89
N VAL A 165 2.97 16.05 1.79
CA VAL A 165 1.69 15.61 2.34
C VAL A 165 1.99 15.00 3.71
N ALA A 166 1.58 15.66 4.78
CA ALA A 166 1.85 15.18 6.13
C ALA A 166 1.24 13.77 6.34
N PRO A 167 1.87 12.91 7.17
CA PRO A 167 1.31 11.61 7.57
C PRO A 167 -0.12 11.76 8.10
N GLY A 168 -1.04 10.92 7.65
CA GLY A 168 -2.46 10.98 8.00
C GLY A 168 -3.23 12.15 7.36
N ALA A 169 -2.57 13.06 6.65
CA ALA A 169 -3.23 14.16 5.97
C ALA A 169 -4.05 13.64 4.79
N LYS A 170 -5.22 14.25 4.62
CA LYS A 170 -6.09 14.08 3.47
C LYS A 170 -6.01 15.37 2.66
N LEU A 171 -5.32 15.33 1.54
CA LEU A 171 -5.24 16.45 0.63
C LEU A 171 -6.31 16.31 -0.43
N LEU A 172 -7.36 17.14 -0.34
CA LEU A 172 -8.37 17.25 -1.36
C LEU A 172 -7.83 18.10 -2.53
N VAL A 173 -7.85 17.52 -3.72
CA VAL A 173 -7.36 18.12 -4.96
C VAL A 173 -8.53 18.23 -5.92
N VAL A 174 -9.04 19.44 -6.17
CA VAL A 174 -10.11 19.64 -7.15
C VAL A 174 -9.46 19.84 -8.52
N ALA A 175 -9.67 18.92 -9.48
CA ALA A 175 -8.94 18.94 -10.75
C ALA A 175 -9.09 20.25 -11.52
N ASN A 176 -10.30 20.80 -11.58
CA ASN A 176 -10.59 22.05 -12.29
C ASN A 176 -10.06 23.31 -11.58
N GLU A 177 -9.74 23.22 -10.28
CA GLU A 177 -9.02 24.29 -9.59
C GLU A 177 -7.51 24.19 -9.81
N LEU A 178 -7.01 22.97 -10.04
CA LEU A 178 -5.61 22.74 -10.33
C LEU A 178 -5.23 23.06 -11.77
N PHE A 179 -6.04 22.60 -12.72
CA PHE A 179 -5.71 22.64 -14.14
C PHE A 179 -6.95 22.99 -14.98
N LYS A 180 -6.73 23.71 -16.09
CA LYS A 180 -7.77 23.91 -17.10
C LYS A 180 -7.69 22.78 -18.12
N SER A 181 -8.54 21.78 -17.99
CA SER A 181 -8.59 20.60 -18.86
C SER A 181 -9.45 20.81 -20.12
N GLN A 182 -9.16 20.06 -21.19
CA GLN A 182 -9.95 19.95 -22.42
C GLN A 182 -10.48 18.52 -22.58
N ALA A 183 -11.53 18.34 -23.40
CA ALA A 183 -12.09 17.03 -23.68
C ALA A 183 -11.02 16.04 -24.13
N GLY A 184 -10.91 14.90 -23.43
CA GLY A 184 -9.91 13.87 -23.68
C GLY A 184 -8.61 14.02 -22.88
N ASP A 185 -8.42 15.11 -22.15
CA ASP A 185 -7.32 15.21 -21.19
C ASP A 185 -7.49 14.22 -20.03
N TYR A 186 -6.38 13.81 -19.43
CA TYR A 186 -6.34 12.90 -18.29
C TYR A 186 -5.31 13.36 -17.25
N LEU A 187 -5.48 12.91 -16.01
CA LEU A 187 -4.55 13.20 -14.93
C LEU A 187 -3.69 11.99 -14.60
N GLU A 188 -2.40 12.21 -14.42
CA GLU A 188 -1.50 11.24 -13.79
C GLU A 188 -1.14 11.73 -12.39
N VAL A 189 -1.11 10.85 -11.39
CA VAL A 189 -0.54 11.14 -10.07
C VAL A 189 0.64 10.21 -9.86
N ILE A 190 1.78 10.78 -9.53
CA ILE A 190 3.04 10.05 -9.39
C ILE A 190 3.54 10.33 -7.99
N GLY A 191 3.84 9.30 -7.21
CA GLY A 191 4.48 9.46 -5.92
C GLY A 191 5.48 8.35 -5.72
N TYR A 192 6.68 8.70 -5.24
CA TYR A 192 7.74 7.70 -5.03
C TYR A 192 7.55 6.90 -3.75
N ASP A 193 6.71 7.40 -2.83
CA ASP A 193 6.30 6.71 -1.60
C ASP A 193 4.83 6.27 -1.70
N PRO A 194 4.40 5.21 -0.99
CA PRO A 194 3.01 4.78 -0.95
C PRO A 194 2.04 5.85 -0.45
N PHE A 195 1.01 6.12 -1.24
CA PHE A 195 -0.14 6.94 -0.88
C PHE A 195 -1.43 6.27 -1.38
N LEU A 196 -2.55 6.60 -0.75
CA LEU A 196 -3.88 6.20 -1.21
C LEU A 196 -4.47 7.32 -2.05
N LEU A 197 -5.05 6.97 -3.18
CA LEU A 197 -5.78 7.90 -4.04
C LEU A 197 -7.27 7.54 -4.02
N THR A 198 -8.13 8.53 -3.78
CA THR A 198 -9.58 8.40 -3.98
C THR A 198 -10.05 9.47 -4.94
N VAL A 199 -10.75 9.08 -6.00
CA VAL A 199 -11.39 10.06 -6.89
C VAL A 199 -12.79 10.37 -6.39
N LEU A 200 -13.20 11.63 -6.49
CA LEU A 200 -14.44 12.14 -5.92
C LEU A 200 -15.34 12.65 -7.04
N GLY A 201 -16.34 11.85 -7.39
CA GLY A 201 -17.42 12.24 -8.30
C GLY A 201 -18.61 12.83 -7.55
N GLY A 202 -19.15 13.96 -8.04
CA GLY A 202 -20.55 14.35 -7.77
C GLY A 202 -20.91 14.97 -6.41
N SER A 203 -19.96 15.46 -5.61
CA SER A 203 -20.28 16.18 -4.37
C SER A 203 -20.41 17.69 -4.63
N TYR A 204 -21.63 18.24 -4.63
CA TYR A 204 -21.83 19.70 -4.69
C TYR A 204 -21.19 20.39 -3.46
N PRO A 205 -20.73 21.65 -3.56
CA PRO A 205 -20.38 22.44 -2.38
C PRO A 205 -21.56 22.44 -1.39
N GLY A 206 -21.41 21.79 -0.24
CA GLY A 206 -22.46 21.66 0.79
C GLY A 206 -23.14 20.27 0.90
N SER A 207 -22.86 19.31 0.02
CA SER A 207 -23.26 17.92 0.27
C SER A 207 -22.39 17.35 1.39
N GLY A 208 -23.00 17.03 2.54
CA GLY A 208 -22.28 16.49 3.69
C GLY A 208 -21.39 15.33 3.27
N GLY A 209 -20.08 15.45 3.51
CA GLY A 209 -19.03 14.53 3.05
C GLY A 209 -19.06 13.15 3.71
N ALA A 210 -20.23 12.53 3.84
CA ALA A 210 -20.48 11.29 4.57
C ALA A 210 -19.75 10.07 3.97
N TYR A 211 -19.47 10.08 2.66
CA TYR A 211 -18.81 8.95 1.99
C TYR A 211 -17.32 8.78 2.34
N LEU A 212 -16.66 9.82 2.89
CA LEU A 212 -15.24 9.77 3.27
C LEU A 212 -14.98 9.15 4.65
N TRP A 213 -16.02 8.90 5.46
CA TRP A 213 -15.86 8.53 6.87
C TRP A 213 -16.06 7.05 7.16
N THR A 214 -16.84 6.33 6.34
CA THR A 214 -17.21 4.92 6.63
C THR A 214 -16.13 3.90 6.28
N ASN A 215 -15.22 4.21 5.35
CA ASN A 215 -14.16 3.27 4.96
C ASN A 215 -12.97 3.21 5.94
N LEU A 216 -12.91 4.10 6.93
CA LEU A 216 -11.95 3.99 8.04
C LEU A 216 -12.30 2.81 8.96
N ALA A 217 -13.57 2.40 9.02
CA ALA A 217 -14.06 1.39 9.96
C ALA A 217 -13.64 -0.04 9.60
N VAL A 218 -13.28 -0.33 8.34
CA VAL A 218 -12.82 -1.67 7.91
C VAL A 218 -11.33 -1.86 8.18
N ALA A 219 -10.55 -0.77 8.25
CA ALA A 219 -9.12 -0.81 8.61
C ALA A 219 -8.87 -0.84 10.14
N ASN A 220 -9.88 -0.54 10.96
CA ASN A 220 -9.74 -0.26 12.39
C ASN A 220 -10.33 -1.34 13.31
N GLN A 221 -10.10 -2.63 13.03
CA GLN A 221 -10.40 -3.68 14.02
C GLN A 221 -9.29 -3.90 15.06
N TRP A 222 -8.15 -3.22 14.92
CA TRP A 222 -7.24 -2.98 16.04
C TRP A 222 -7.64 -1.68 16.74
N SER A 223 -7.55 -1.64 18.07
CA SER A 223 -7.89 -0.44 18.85
C SER A 223 -7.29 0.78 18.19
N ALA A 224 -8.09 1.79 17.81
CA ALA A 224 -7.64 2.98 17.09
C ALA A 224 -6.33 3.57 17.67
N GLY A 225 -6.11 3.42 18.99
CA GLY A 225 -4.88 3.80 19.67
C GLY A 225 -3.59 3.12 19.18
N LEU A 226 -3.57 1.83 18.79
CA LEU A 226 -2.34 1.17 18.32
C LEU A 226 -1.95 1.65 16.93
N ALA A 227 -2.90 1.72 16.00
CA ALA A 227 -2.65 2.22 14.65
C ALA A 227 -2.15 3.67 14.71
N ASP A 228 -2.82 4.53 15.49
CA ASP A 228 -2.39 5.92 15.67
C ASP A 228 -1.00 6.01 16.32
N ALA A 229 -0.73 5.23 17.38
CA ALA A 229 0.56 5.21 18.05
C ALA A 229 1.68 4.72 17.12
N PHE A 230 1.42 3.69 16.32
CA PHE A 230 2.36 3.16 15.34
C PHE A 230 2.70 4.22 14.28
N GLN A 231 1.71 4.93 13.74
CA GLN A 231 1.97 6.01 12.78
C GLN A 231 2.78 7.16 13.39
N GLN A 232 2.40 7.63 14.57
CA GLN A 232 3.16 8.69 15.26
C GLN A 232 4.62 8.28 15.51
N SER A 233 4.83 7.00 15.83
CA SER A 233 6.15 6.44 16.12
C SER A 233 7.01 6.34 14.85
N ARG A 234 6.44 5.91 13.71
CA ARG A 234 7.11 5.99 12.39
C ARG A 234 7.56 7.39 12.03
N VAL A 235 6.70 8.40 12.27
CA VAL A 235 7.03 9.80 12.02
C VAL A 235 8.19 10.28 12.88
N ARG A 236 8.23 9.87 14.15
CA ARG A 236 9.32 10.20 15.07
C ARG A 236 10.64 9.51 14.66
N TRP A 237 10.59 8.28 14.15
CA TRP A 237 11.77 7.55 13.68
C TRP A 237 12.34 8.08 12.36
N TYR A 238 11.48 8.59 11.48
CA TYR A 238 11.83 8.94 10.10
C TYR A 238 13.12 9.78 9.93
N PRO A 239 13.40 10.83 10.74
CA PRO A 239 14.64 11.61 10.61
C PRO A 239 15.93 10.80 10.85
N TYR A 240 15.83 9.68 11.57
CA TYR A 240 16.95 8.84 11.98
C TYR A 240 17.16 7.60 11.11
N ARG A 241 16.22 7.28 10.21
CA ARG A 241 16.19 6.02 9.43
C ARG A 241 17.44 5.76 8.57
N ASN A 242 18.17 6.81 8.20
CA ASN A 242 19.38 6.74 7.39
C ASN A 242 20.67 6.94 8.21
N GLN A 243 20.53 7.12 9.53
CA GLN A 243 21.68 7.27 10.41
C GLN A 243 22.33 5.91 10.62
N ARG A 244 23.62 5.93 10.91
CA ARG A 244 24.28 4.77 11.48
C ARG A 244 23.87 4.65 12.94
N VAL A 245 23.33 3.51 13.31
CA VAL A 245 22.82 3.28 14.67
C VAL A 245 23.35 1.97 15.22
N GLN A 246 23.34 1.87 16.54
CA GLN A 246 23.68 0.65 17.24
C GLN A 246 22.69 0.39 18.38
N TYR A 247 22.30 -0.87 18.55
CA TYR A 247 21.37 -1.29 19.59
C TYR A 247 21.55 -2.79 19.88
N GLU A 248 21.02 -3.23 21.01
CA GLU A 248 20.91 -4.64 21.35
C GLU A 248 19.54 -5.17 20.91
N SER A 249 19.54 -6.29 20.20
CA SER A 249 18.34 -7.03 19.83
C SER A 249 18.29 -8.35 20.61
N LEU A 250 17.11 -8.65 21.14
CA LEU A 250 16.76 -9.95 21.70
C LEU A 250 15.49 -10.42 21.02
N ARG A 251 15.53 -11.60 20.42
CA ARG A 251 14.35 -12.27 19.88
C ARG A 251 14.12 -13.55 20.66
N VAL A 252 12.92 -13.71 21.19
CA VAL A 252 12.45 -14.92 21.82
C VAL A 252 11.34 -15.50 20.94
N CYS A 253 11.57 -16.70 20.43
CA CYS A 253 10.57 -17.53 19.77
C CYS A 253 10.80 -18.97 20.22
N PHE A 254 9.81 -19.85 20.07
CA PHE A 254 9.99 -21.28 20.27
C PHE A 254 11.02 -21.90 19.27
N CYS A 255 11.33 -21.17 18.21
CA CYS A 255 12.04 -21.65 17.04
C CYS A 255 13.58 -21.77 17.18
N GLN A 256 14.24 -21.05 18.10
CA GLN A 256 15.71 -20.99 18.16
C GLN A 256 16.28 -20.68 19.56
N GLN A 257 17.61 -20.80 19.71
CA GLN A 257 18.31 -20.32 20.90
C GLN A 257 18.11 -18.81 21.07
N VAL A 258 17.62 -18.43 22.26
CA VAL A 258 17.48 -17.03 22.66
C VAL A 258 18.87 -16.41 22.80
N LYS A 259 19.20 -15.48 21.92
CA LYS A 259 20.50 -14.80 21.91
C LYS A 259 20.33 -13.30 21.83
N ARG A 260 21.06 -12.59 22.71
CA ARG A 260 21.17 -11.12 22.69
C ARG A 260 22.35 -10.72 21.81
N VAL A 261 22.10 -9.86 20.83
CA VAL A 261 23.13 -9.42 19.88
C VAL A 261 23.22 -7.90 19.84
N LEU A 262 24.43 -7.37 19.70
CA LEU A 262 24.70 -5.96 19.43
C LEU A 262 24.75 -5.76 17.92
N ILE A 263 23.77 -5.06 17.37
CA ILE A 263 23.63 -4.79 15.93
C ILE A 263 24.10 -3.37 15.66
N THR A 264 24.94 -3.20 14.64
CA THR A 264 25.19 -1.89 14.02
C THR A 264 24.58 -1.91 12.63
N GLU A 265 23.69 -0.95 12.33
CA GLU A 265 23.05 -0.84 11.02
C GLU A 265 23.14 0.60 10.48
N GLU A 266 23.02 0.73 9.16
CA GLU A 266 22.96 2.00 8.44
C GLU A 266 22.02 1.83 7.24
N ASN A 267 21.10 2.75 7.03
CA ASN A 267 20.08 2.67 5.97
C ASN A 267 19.30 1.35 5.97
N GLY A 268 18.99 0.82 7.16
CA GLY A 268 18.28 -0.46 7.33
C GLY A 268 19.09 -1.71 6.97
N GLN A 269 20.39 -1.57 6.71
CA GLN A 269 21.30 -2.69 6.42
C GLN A 269 22.24 -2.93 7.61
N ILE A 270 22.35 -4.19 8.04
CA ILE A 270 23.27 -4.59 9.11
C ILE A 270 24.71 -4.46 8.59
N LEU A 271 25.53 -3.67 9.29
CA LEU A 271 26.96 -3.51 9.03
C LEU A 271 27.79 -4.48 9.88
N SER A 272 27.37 -4.73 11.11
CA SER A 272 28.01 -5.68 12.01
C SER A 272 27.03 -6.23 13.04
N MET A 273 27.30 -7.46 13.49
CA MET A 273 26.55 -8.10 14.56
C MET A 273 27.52 -8.85 15.47
N LEU A 274 27.47 -8.53 16.76
CA LEU A 274 28.27 -9.18 17.79
C LEU A 274 27.35 -9.85 18.79
N ASP A 275 27.79 -10.96 19.35
CA ASP A 275 27.24 -11.47 20.59
C ASP A 275 27.35 -10.39 21.68
N ALA A 276 26.23 -9.99 22.30
CA ALA A 276 26.25 -8.86 23.23
C ALA A 276 27.08 -9.15 24.49
N GLU A 277 27.20 -10.42 24.90
CA GLU A 277 27.94 -10.83 26.09
C GLU A 277 29.41 -11.04 25.79
N THR A 278 29.72 -11.81 24.74
CA THR A 278 31.10 -12.24 24.44
C THR A 278 31.83 -11.29 23.50
N GLN A 279 31.12 -10.37 22.83
CA GLN A 279 31.64 -9.48 21.80
C GLN A 279 32.25 -10.22 20.58
N VAL A 280 31.96 -11.52 20.45
CA VAL A 280 32.39 -12.33 19.31
C VAL A 280 31.47 -12.04 18.11
N PRO A 281 32.03 -11.82 16.90
CA PRO A 281 31.23 -11.65 15.70
C PRO A 281 30.29 -12.82 15.42
N ILE A 282 29.04 -12.51 15.07
CA ILE A 282 28.07 -13.50 14.60
C ILE A 282 28.30 -13.72 13.10
N PRO A 283 28.38 -14.98 12.62
CA PRO A 283 28.49 -15.28 11.19
C PRO A 283 27.35 -14.65 10.38
N ALA A 284 27.66 -14.13 9.19
CA ALA A 284 26.70 -13.37 8.38
C ALA A 284 25.47 -14.20 7.96
N GLU A 285 25.66 -15.51 7.79
CA GLU A 285 24.60 -16.48 7.50
C GLU A 285 23.54 -16.58 8.62
N GLU A 286 23.85 -16.15 9.85
CA GLU A 286 22.90 -16.14 10.97
C GLU A 286 22.17 -14.80 11.12
N TRP A 287 22.58 -13.75 10.41
CA TRP A 287 22.04 -12.39 10.62
C TRP A 287 20.55 -12.29 10.31
N SER A 288 20.03 -13.09 9.37
CA SER A 288 18.61 -13.15 9.02
C SER A 288 17.70 -13.62 10.14
N ASN A 289 18.25 -14.20 11.22
CA ASN A 289 17.47 -14.60 12.39
C ASN A 289 17.07 -13.39 13.27
N PHE A 290 17.77 -12.26 13.10
CA PHE A 290 17.59 -11.06 13.89
C PHE A 290 16.86 -9.95 13.12
N VAL A 291 16.33 -9.00 13.85
CA VAL A 291 15.41 -7.99 13.31
C VAL A 291 16.10 -6.62 13.34
N THR A 292 16.13 -5.96 12.17
CA THR A 292 16.54 -4.55 12.05
C THR A 292 15.48 -3.62 12.63
N ILE A 293 15.77 -2.35 12.91
CA ILE A 293 14.70 -1.42 13.33
C ILE A 293 13.61 -1.32 12.24
N GLN A 294 14.02 -1.29 10.97
CA GLN A 294 13.08 -1.31 9.85
C GLN A 294 12.31 -2.64 9.78
N GLY A 295 12.97 -3.77 10.05
CA GLY A 295 12.34 -5.08 10.14
C GLY A 295 11.32 -5.16 11.29
N ALA A 296 11.56 -4.45 12.39
CA ALA A 296 10.63 -4.37 13.51
C ALA A 296 9.36 -3.61 13.11
N PHE A 297 9.48 -2.49 12.38
CA PHE A 297 8.31 -1.81 11.80
C PHE A 297 7.54 -2.72 10.84
N PHE A 298 8.25 -3.44 9.97
CA PHE A 298 7.64 -4.38 9.05
C PHE A 298 6.89 -5.51 9.78
N ALA A 299 7.46 -6.04 10.86
CA ALA A 299 6.80 -7.07 11.67
C ALA A 299 5.48 -6.57 12.28
N VAL A 300 5.44 -5.32 12.77
CA VAL A 300 4.22 -4.71 13.29
C VAL A 300 3.18 -4.49 12.18
N ASP A 301 3.60 -3.96 11.02
CA ASP A 301 2.71 -3.79 9.86
C ASP A 301 2.10 -5.12 9.40
N GLN A 302 2.91 -6.18 9.30
CA GLN A 302 2.44 -7.52 8.95
C GLN A 302 1.48 -8.08 9.99
N ALA A 303 1.76 -7.94 11.29
CA ALA A 303 0.89 -8.43 12.34
C ALA A 303 -0.48 -7.72 12.34
N MET A 304 -0.50 -6.40 12.09
CA MET A 304 -1.75 -5.63 11.93
C MET A 304 -2.53 -6.08 10.69
N ALA A 305 -1.85 -6.18 9.54
CA ALA A 305 -2.46 -6.52 8.25
C ALA A 305 -3.03 -7.94 8.20
N ASN A 306 -2.36 -8.90 8.85
CA ASN A 306 -2.81 -10.29 8.92
C ASN A 306 -3.74 -10.57 10.10
N HIS A 307 -4.16 -9.54 10.85
CA HIS A 307 -5.05 -9.67 12.00
C HIS A 307 -4.60 -10.73 13.01
N TYR A 308 -3.33 -10.69 13.42
CA TYR A 308 -2.80 -11.57 14.47
C TYR A 308 -3.70 -11.55 15.70
N GLN A 309 -3.82 -12.67 16.40
CA GLN A 309 -4.73 -12.74 17.54
C GLN A 309 -4.30 -11.85 18.70
N ARG A 310 -2.98 -11.65 18.88
CA ARG A 310 -2.43 -10.67 19.83
C ARG A 310 -1.28 -9.90 19.19
N LEU A 311 -1.31 -8.59 19.37
CA LEU A 311 -0.21 -7.69 19.06
C LEU A 311 -0.12 -6.62 20.15
N GLN A 312 1.01 -6.55 20.82
CA GLN A 312 1.37 -5.49 21.75
C GLN A 312 2.69 -4.88 21.30
N VAL A 313 2.73 -3.56 21.23
CA VAL A 313 3.92 -2.85 20.77
C VAL A 313 4.19 -1.70 21.73
N THR A 314 5.44 -1.62 22.20
CA THR A 314 5.97 -0.44 22.88
C THR A 314 6.91 0.28 21.92
N PHE A 315 6.75 1.59 21.80
CA PHE A 315 7.63 2.43 21.00
C PHE A 315 8.57 3.20 21.90
N ASP A 316 9.79 3.41 21.42
CA ASP A 316 10.74 4.28 22.08
C ASP A 316 10.20 5.73 22.17
N PRO A 317 10.20 6.35 23.35
CA PRO A 317 9.61 7.67 23.55
C PRO A 317 10.39 8.78 22.83
N ASP A 318 11.69 8.61 22.60
CA ASP A 318 12.56 9.66 22.07
C ASP A 318 12.73 9.53 20.56
N TYR A 319 12.87 8.29 20.06
CA TYR A 319 13.19 7.99 18.68
C TYR A 319 12.04 7.31 17.93
N GLY A 320 11.05 6.73 18.61
CA GLY A 320 9.84 6.19 17.98
C GLY A 320 10.00 4.85 17.26
N PHE A 321 11.14 4.17 17.35
CA PHE A 321 11.23 2.80 16.85
C PHE A 321 10.46 1.82 17.76
N PRO A 322 9.98 0.66 17.27
CA PRO A 322 9.39 -0.37 18.12
C PRO A 322 10.47 -0.95 19.04
N SER A 323 10.43 -0.60 20.33
CA SER A 323 11.40 -1.07 21.32
C SER A 323 11.02 -2.42 21.92
N HIS A 324 9.73 -2.76 21.87
CA HIS A 324 9.23 -4.08 22.25
C HIS A 324 8.03 -4.46 21.38
N ILE A 325 8.04 -5.68 20.86
CA ILE A 325 6.94 -6.26 20.08
C ILE A 325 6.64 -7.63 20.67
N GLN A 326 5.40 -7.84 21.09
CA GLN A 326 4.88 -9.16 21.43
C GLN A 326 3.75 -9.48 20.46
N SER A 327 3.91 -10.56 19.71
CA SER A 327 2.96 -10.97 18.70
C SER A 327 2.64 -12.46 18.81
N ASP A 328 1.38 -12.80 18.62
CA ASP A 328 0.87 -14.17 18.63
C ASP A 328 -0.14 -14.31 17.48
N VAL A 329 0.16 -15.23 16.55
CA VAL A 329 -0.69 -15.50 15.39
C VAL A 329 -1.96 -16.22 15.83
N HIS A 330 -1.85 -17.13 16.79
CA HIS A 330 -2.91 -18.04 17.22
C HIS A 330 -2.80 -18.33 18.73
N GLU A 331 -3.80 -17.92 19.51
CA GLU A 331 -3.84 -18.02 20.99
C GLU A 331 -3.72 -19.46 21.55
N PHE A 332 -3.77 -20.48 20.70
CA PHE A 332 -3.73 -21.89 21.10
C PHE A 332 -2.47 -22.64 20.61
N TYR A 333 -1.56 -22.00 19.88
CA TYR A 333 -0.32 -22.62 19.39
C TYR A 333 0.90 -21.94 20.03
N ALA A 334 1.50 -22.62 21.01
CA ALA A 334 2.62 -22.12 21.82
C ALA A 334 3.97 -22.04 21.06
N ASP A 335 3.99 -22.36 19.77
CA ASP A 335 5.14 -22.28 18.89
C ASP A 335 5.12 -21.06 17.97
N ASP A 336 4.04 -20.28 17.98
CA ASP A 336 3.82 -19.11 17.11
C ASP A 336 4.09 -17.77 17.81
N GLU A 337 4.35 -17.74 19.13
CA GLU A 337 4.64 -16.48 19.81
C GLU A 337 6.06 -15.97 19.50
N THR A 338 6.11 -14.69 19.14
CA THR A 338 7.37 -13.96 18.94
C THR A 338 7.40 -12.75 19.87
N ASP A 339 8.50 -12.63 20.62
CA ASP A 339 8.86 -11.45 21.39
C ASP A 339 10.16 -10.86 20.84
N ILE A 340 10.13 -9.59 20.46
CA ILE A 340 11.29 -8.83 19.99
C ILE A 340 11.50 -7.67 20.93
N THR A 341 12.71 -7.55 21.47
CA THR A 341 13.12 -6.45 22.34
C THR A 341 14.35 -5.75 21.77
N LEU A 342 14.26 -4.45 21.53
CA LEU A 342 15.35 -3.58 21.10
C LEU A 342 15.73 -2.62 22.24
N THR A 343 16.99 -2.64 22.66
CA THR A 343 17.49 -1.89 23.83
C THR A 343 18.84 -1.24 23.55
N ASN A 344 19.32 -0.39 24.47
CA ASN A 344 20.64 0.25 24.38
C ASN A 344 20.89 1.00 23.05
N PHE A 345 19.84 1.61 22.51
CA PHE A 345 19.89 2.36 21.25
C PHE A 345 20.80 3.58 21.35
N ARG A 346 21.62 3.79 20.31
CA ARG A 346 22.43 4.99 20.12
C ARG A 346 22.68 5.27 18.65
N ILE A 347 22.72 6.55 18.30
CA ILE A 347 23.20 7.03 16.99
C ILE A 347 24.74 7.07 17.04
N LEU A 348 25.38 6.57 15.99
CA LEU A 348 26.83 6.62 15.82
C LEU A 348 27.19 7.79 14.89
N ASN A 349 28.14 8.61 15.31
CA ASN A 349 28.64 9.76 14.55
C ASN A 349 29.68 9.39 13.50
#